data_AF-A0A085JHR1-F1
#
_entry.id   AF-A0A085JHR1-F1
#
_cell.length_a   1.000
_cell.length_b   1.000
_cell.length_c   1.000
_cell.angle_alpha   90.00
_cell.angle_beta   90.00
_cell.angle_gamma   90.00
#
_symmetry.space_group_name_H-M   'P 1'
#
loop_
_entity.id
_entity.type
_entity.pdbx_description
1 polymer ?
#
loop_
_entity_poly.entity_id
_entity_poly.type
_entity_poly.pdbx_seq_one_letter_code
_entity_poly.pdbx_strand_id
1 'polypeptide(L)'
;MKLLDCYLPVFKLAARFAHEPEIFADYDTFRALCITRLEESMQEACRHDISESEREHAFFAVVVWLDETLLCSAQPLVQHWRSDLLQRKYFRTSIGGELFFSRLSDLKEEEQAARQVFLFCLHNGFCGKYGGEQDRQTLNALIEQQLRLCLPPAWQTWPNDAPLTPVNVGERLMTSSGYNVVFAIPGLVLFYAALVLLLTLYFS
;
A
#
# COMPACT_ATOMS: atom_id res chain seq x y z
N MET A 1 0.07 -8.49 -7.69
CA MET A 1 -0.07 -7.65 -6.48
C MET A 1 1.33 -7.19 -6.09
N LYS A 2 1.53 -6.00 -5.52
CA LYS A 2 2.90 -5.56 -5.14
C LYS A 2 3.32 -6.24 -3.83
N LEU A 3 4.62 -6.42 -3.60
CA LEU A 3 5.14 -6.99 -2.35
C LEU A 3 4.68 -6.19 -1.13
N LEU A 4 4.66 -4.86 -1.24
CA LEU A 4 4.18 -3.96 -0.21
C LEU A 4 2.73 -4.26 0.22
N ASP A 5 1.84 -4.58 -0.74
CA ASP A 5 0.43 -4.85 -0.48
C ASP A 5 0.26 -6.07 0.45
N CYS A 6 1.16 -7.05 0.35
CA CYS A 6 1.17 -8.24 1.20
C CYS A 6 1.40 -7.89 2.68
N TYR A 7 2.17 -6.83 2.96
CA TYR A 7 2.53 -6.40 4.32
C TYR A 7 1.63 -5.30 4.89
N LEU A 8 0.74 -4.69 4.10
CA LEU A 8 -0.21 -3.68 4.59
C LEU A 8 -1.01 -4.12 5.83
N PRO A 9 -1.43 -5.39 6.00
CA PRO A 9 -2.09 -5.84 7.22
C PRO A 9 -1.23 -5.67 8.49
N VAL A 10 0.10 -5.80 8.39
CA VAL A 10 1.04 -5.58 9.50
C VAL A 10 1.15 -4.10 9.82
N PHE A 11 1.30 -3.25 8.79
CA PHE A 11 1.31 -1.80 8.98
C PHE A 11 0.03 -1.28 9.61
N LYS A 12 -1.13 -1.80 9.16
CA LYS A 12 -2.43 -1.48 9.73
C LYS A 12 -2.56 -1.94 11.19
N LEU A 13 -2.01 -3.10 11.54
CA LEU A 13 -1.99 -3.58 12.93
C LEU A 13 -1.21 -2.62 13.83
N ALA A 14 -0.01 -2.22 13.43
CA ALA A 14 0.81 -1.29 14.21
C ALA A 14 0.16 0.10 14.33
N ALA A 15 -0.45 0.61 13.25
CA ALA A 15 -1.18 1.87 13.28
C ALA A 15 -2.38 1.83 14.24
N ARG A 16 -3.11 0.69 14.27
CA ARG A 16 -4.20 0.47 15.22
C ARG A 16 -3.68 0.36 16.65
N PHE A 17 -2.57 -0.32 16.88
CA PHE A 17 -1.93 -0.37 18.19
C PHE A 17 -1.56 1.03 18.70
N ALA A 18 -1.04 1.90 17.83
CA ALA A 18 -0.69 3.27 18.19
C ALA A 18 -1.91 4.13 18.58
N HIS A 19 -3.08 3.90 17.97
CA HIS A 19 -4.30 4.68 18.24
C HIS A 19 -5.20 4.07 19.33
N GLU A 20 -5.29 2.74 19.41
CA GLU A 20 -6.19 1.99 20.29
C GLU A 20 -5.41 0.97 21.14
N PRO A 21 -4.43 1.41 21.95
CA PRO A 21 -3.56 0.49 22.69
C PRO A 21 -4.30 -0.36 23.73
N GLU A 22 -5.42 0.14 24.27
CA GLU A 22 -6.29 -0.53 25.26
C GLU A 22 -6.78 -1.91 24.75
N ILE A 23 -6.96 -2.05 23.44
CA ILE A 23 -7.41 -3.30 22.80
C ILE A 23 -6.32 -4.39 22.86
N PHE A 24 -5.06 -3.98 23.04
CA PHE A 24 -3.88 -4.83 23.00
C PHE A 24 -3.20 -4.94 24.37
N ALA A 25 -3.98 -4.84 25.45
CA ALA A 25 -3.47 -4.91 26.83
C ALA A 25 -2.79 -6.24 27.17
N ASP A 26 -3.27 -7.35 26.57
CA ASP A 26 -2.69 -8.68 26.77
C ASP A 26 -1.50 -8.92 25.83
N TYR A 27 -0.31 -9.07 26.43
CA TYR A 27 0.94 -9.22 25.68
C TYR A 27 0.97 -10.49 24.82
N ASP A 28 0.60 -11.64 25.38
CA ASP A 28 0.72 -12.92 24.70
C ASP A 28 -0.21 -13.01 23.48
N THR A 29 -1.45 -12.53 23.65
CA THR A 29 -2.43 -12.43 22.56
C THR A 29 -1.96 -11.46 21.48
N PHE A 30 -1.45 -10.28 21.86
CA PHE A 30 -0.95 -9.31 20.89
C PHE A 30 0.27 -9.82 20.13
N ARG A 31 1.22 -10.46 20.83
CA ARG A 31 2.39 -11.08 20.21
C ARG A 31 2.01 -12.16 19.22
N ALA A 32 1.09 -13.06 19.60
CA ALA A 32 0.59 -14.10 18.70
C ALA A 32 -0.07 -13.50 17.46
N LEU A 33 -0.83 -12.40 17.62
CA LEU A 33 -1.44 -11.68 16.51
C LEU A 33 -0.39 -11.07 15.57
N CYS A 34 0.65 -10.41 16.09
CA CYS A 34 1.75 -9.88 15.29
C CYS A 34 2.45 -10.98 14.48
N ILE A 35 2.79 -12.10 15.12
CA ILE A 35 3.43 -13.26 14.48
C ILE A 35 2.53 -13.81 13.37
N THR A 36 1.25 -14.05 13.67
CA THR A 36 0.28 -14.56 12.69
C THR A 36 0.21 -13.64 11.47
N ARG A 37 0.12 -12.33 11.67
CA ARG A 37 0.04 -11.37 10.55
C ARG A 37 1.31 -11.33 9.72
N LEU A 38 2.47 -11.44 10.35
CA LEU A 38 3.76 -11.53 9.65
C LEU A 38 3.83 -12.80 8.80
N GLU A 39 3.48 -13.94 9.36
CA GLU A 39 3.52 -15.24 8.68
C GLU A 39 2.50 -15.32 7.53
N GLU A 40 1.28 -14.81 7.72
CA GLU A 40 0.28 -14.65 6.66
C GLU A 40 0.80 -13.76 5.52
N SER A 41 1.46 -12.65 5.85
CA SER A 41 2.04 -11.73 4.86
C SER A 41 3.17 -12.39 4.05
N MET A 42 4.03 -13.16 4.72
CA MET A 42 5.07 -13.95 4.04
C MET A 42 4.47 -15.01 3.12
N GLN A 43 3.46 -15.74 3.60
CA GLN A 43 2.79 -16.77 2.81
C GLN A 43 2.14 -16.17 1.57
N GLU A 44 1.49 -15.01 1.71
CA GLU A 44 0.90 -14.30 0.59
C GLU A 44 1.98 -13.83 -0.40
N ALA A 45 3.09 -13.27 0.08
CA ALA A 45 4.21 -12.87 -0.78
C ALA A 45 4.80 -14.04 -1.59
N CYS A 46 4.83 -15.26 -1.02
CA CYS A 46 5.27 -16.47 -1.72
C CYS A 46 4.34 -16.92 -2.87
N ARG A 47 3.09 -16.42 -2.93
CA ARG A 47 2.15 -16.74 -4.02
C ARG A 47 2.39 -15.88 -5.27
N HIS A 48 3.24 -14.86 -5.18
CA HIS A 48 3.56 -13.95 -6.29
C HIS A 48 4.95 -14.23 -6.84
N ASP A 49 5.16 -13.89 -8.12
CA ASP A 49 6.44 -14.04 -8.82
C ASP A 49 7.44 -12.95 -8.40
N ILE A 50 7.94 -13.08 -7.18
CA ILE A 50 8.90 -12.19 -6.54
C ILE A 50 10.13 -13.02 -6.18
N SER A 51 11.33 -12.47 -6.29
CA SER A 51 12.54 -13.20 -5.94
C SER A 51 12.57 -13.52 -4.43
N GLU A 52 13.20 -14.65 -4.07
CA GLU A 52 13.38 -15.00 -2.66
C GLU A 52 14.20 -13.95 -1.90
N SER A 53 15.23 -13.40 -2.56
CA SER A 53 16.03 -12.28 -2.04
C SER A 53 15.15 -11.10 -1.65
N GLU A 54 14.28 -10.63 -2.54
CA GLU A 54 13.41 -9.49 -2.24
C GLU A 54 12.42 -9.79 -1.12
N ARG A 55 11.85 -11.00 -1.08
CA ARG A 55 10.96 -11.42 0.01
C ARG A 55 11.68 -11.42 1.36
N GLU A 56 12.90 -11.92 1.43
CA GLU A 56 13.69 -11.95 2.66
C GLU A 56 14.06 -10.53 3.13
N HIS A 57 14.52 -9.68 2.21
CA HIS A 57 14.84 -8.28 2.50
C HIS A 57 13.62 -7.51 3.00
N ALA A 58 12.47 -7.66 2.34
CA ALA A 58 11.22 -7.04 2.77
C ALA A 58 10.75 -7.56 4.13
N PHE A 59 10.83 -8.87 4.36
CA PHE A 59 10.45 -9.47 5.64
C PHE A 59 11.31 -8.91 6.78
N PHE A 60 12.63 -8.82 6.56
CA PHE A 60 13.55 -8.22 7.52
C PHE A 60 13.17 -6.77 7.85
N ALA A 61 12.93 -5.94 6.82
CA ALA A 61 12.56 -4.55 6.99
C ALA A 61 11.31 -4.38 7.86
N VAL A 62 10.25 -5.15 7.58
CA VAL A 62 8.97 -5.09 8.30
C VAL A 62 9.12 -5.56 9.75
N VAL A 63 9.87 -6.62 9.99
CA VAL A 63 10.12 -7.14 11.35
C VAL A 63 10.85 -6.11 12.21
N VAL A 64 11.93 -5.53 11.68
CA VAL A 64 12.73 -4.54 12.43
C VAL A 64 11.92 -3.26 12.66
N TRP A 65 11.17 -2.81 11.65
CA TRP A 65 10.29 -1.65 11.79
C TRP A 65 9.19 -1.88 12.83
N LEU A 66 8.57 -3.05 12.85
CA LEU A 66 7.54 -3.38 13.83
C LEU A 66 8.11 -3.38 15.25
N ASP A 67 9.28 -4.01 15.45
CA ASP A 67 9.96 -3.96 16.75
C ASP A 67 10.21 -2.51 17.21
N GLU A 68 10.79 -1.66 16.36
CA GLU A 68 11.07 -0.27 16.71
C GLU A 68 9.77 0.51 17.02
N THR A 69 8.74 0.33 16.19
CA THR A 69 7.44 1.00 16.37
C THR A 69 6.83 0.67 17.73
N LEU A 70 6.85 -0.61 18.12
CA LEU A 70 6.32 -1.04 19.41
C LEU A 70 7.20 -0.56 20.57
N LEU A 71 8.53 -0.60 20.43
CA LEU A 71 9.48 -0.16 21.44
C LEU A 71 9.42 1.35 21.72
N CYS A 72 9.03 2.15 20.74
CA CYS A 72 8.83 3.59 20.87
C CYS A 72 7.49 3.96 21.54
N SER A 73 6.59 2.99 21.77
CA SER A 73 5.32 3.24 22.44
C SER A 73 5.47 3.40 23.96
N ALA A 74 4.53 4.10 24.59
CA ALA A 74 4.48 4.27 26.05
C ALA A 74 3.75 3.11 26.78
N GLN A 75 3.53 1.97 26.11
CA GLN A 75 2.67 0.91 26.64
C GLN A 75 3.40 -0.02 27.63
N PRO A 76 2.70 -0.56 28.66
CA PRO A 76 3.31 -1.49 29.62
C PRO A 76 3.90 -2.75 28.97
N LEU A 77 3.32 -3.21 27.85
CA LEU A 77 3.78 -4.41 27.14
C LEU A 77 5.20 -4.30 26.58
N VAL A 78 5.73 -3.08 26.44
CA VAL A 78 7.06 -2.82 25.89
C VAL A 78 8.15 -3.52 26.68
N GLN A 79 8.00 -3.66 28.00
CA GLN A 79 8.98 -4.36 28.83
C GLN A 79 9.12 -5.84 28.44
N HIS A 80 7.99 -6.52 28.20
CA HIS A 80 7.97 -7.90 27.73
C HIS A 80 8.50 -8.00 26.31
N TRP A 81 8.11 -7.07 25.44
CA TRP A 81 8.55 -7.01 24.05
C TRP A 81 10.08 -6.85 23.92
N ARG A 82 10.68 -5.99 24.76
CA ARG A 82 12.15 -5.82 24.84
C ARG A 82 12.90 -7.10 25.16
N SER A 83 12.30 -8.02 25.92
CA SER A 83 12.91 -9.30 26.27
C SER A 83 12.80 -10.36 25.17
N ASP A 84 11.83 -10.23 24.25
CA ASP A 84 11.57 -11.21 23.19
C ASP A 84 11.28 -10.53 21.83
N LEU A 85 12.28 -9.82 21.29
CA LEU A 85 12.16 -9.07 20.03
C LEU A 85 11.98 -9.99 18.82
N LEU A 86 11.18 -9.56 17.84
CA LEU A 86 10.95 -10.33 16.62
C LEU A 86 12.22 -10.46 15.77
N GLN A 87 13.06 -9.43 15.72
CA GLN A 87 14.37 -9.50 15.06
C GLN A 87 15.30 -10.57 15.67
N ARG A 88 15.17 -10.87 16.97
CA ARG A 88 15.90 -11.99 17.59
C ARG A 88 15.27 -13.33 17.22
N LYS A 89 13.94 -13.42 17.23
CA LYS A 89 13.19 -14.63 16.85
C LYS A 89 13.50 -15.06 15.42
N TYR A 90 13.41 -14.14 14.45
CA TYR A 90 13.53 -14.46 13.03
C TYR A 90 14.96 -14.38 12.49
N PHE A 91 15.78 -13.44 12.98
CA PHE A 91 17.10 -13.16 12.39
C PHE A 91 18.26 -13.29 13.38
N ARG A 92 18.00 -13.70 14.63
CA ARG A 92 19.01 -13.85 15.69
C ARG A 92 19.89 -12.61 15.88
N THR A 93 19.31 -11.43 15.65
CA THR A 93 20.02 -10.14 15.76
C THR A 93 19.36 -9.24 16.79
N SER A 94 20.14 -8.34 17.36
CA SER A 94 19.67 -7.23 18.21
C SER A 94 20.05 -5.85 17.65
N ILE A 95 20.71 -5.82 16.49
CA ILE A 95 21.21 -4.61 15.82
C ILE A 95 20.43 -4.32 14.53
N GLY A 96 19.14 -4.66 14.51
CA GLY A 96 18.27 -4.49 13.34
C GLY A 96 18.25 -3.06 12.81
N GLY A 97 18.30 -2.06 13.69
CA GLY A 97 18.34 -0.64 13.31
C GLY A 97 19.55 -0.25 12.44
N GLU A 98 20.69 -0.94 12.60
CA GLU A 98 21.88 -0.74 11.76
C GLU A 98 21.81 -1.60 10.50
N LEU A 99 21.47 -2.88 10.67
CA LEU A 99 21.35 -3.85 9.59
C LEU A 99 20.28 -3.48 8.56
N PHE A 100 19.23 -2.75 8.96
CA PHE A 100 18.22 -2.22 8.05
C PHE A 100 18.86 -1.38 6.95
N PHE A 101 19.75 -0.44 7.32
CA PHE A 101 20.40 0.41 6.33
C PHE A 101 21.48 -0.31 5.54
N SER A 102 22.17 -1.30 6.14
CA SER A 102 23.08 -2.18 5.39
C SER A 102 22.33 -2.95 4.31
N ARG A 103 21.21 -3.61 4.68
CA ARG A 103 20.39 -4.35 3.73
C ARG A 103 19.81 -3.44 2.64
N LEU A 104 19.38 -2.23 2.98
CA LEU A 104 18.90 -1.24 2.01
C LEU A 104 19.98 -0.79 1.02
N SER A 105 21.22 -0.61 1.49
CA SER A 105 22.36 -0.27 0.60
C SER A 105 22.79 -1.43 -0.28
N ASP A 106 22.59 -2.67 0.18
CA ASP A 106 22.97 -3.89 -0.54
C ASP A 106 21.95 -4.28 -1.62
N LEU A 107 20.74 -3.70 -1.60
CA LEU A 107 19.72 -3.94 -2.63
C LEU A 107 20.21 -3.49 -4.01
N LYS A 108 20.05 -4.38 -4.99
CA LYS A 108 20.34 -4.10 -6.40
C LYS A 108 19.29 -3.18 -7.03
N GLU A 109 19.58 -2.65 -8.21
CA GLU A 109 18.69 -1.73 -8.92
C GLU A 109 17.38 -2.43 -9.35
N GLU A 110 17.44 -3.73 -9.63
CA GLU A 110 16.27 -4.54 -10.00
C GLU A 110 15.38 -4.93 -8.81
N GLU A 111 15.86 -4.85 -7.56
CA GLU A 111 15.16 -5.27 -6.34
C GLU A 111 14.17 -4.20 -5.83
N GLN A 112 13.31 -3.73 -6.73
CA GLN A 112 12.40 -2.61 -6.53
C GLN A 112 11.25 -2.94 -5.57
N ALA A 113 10.80 -4.19 -5.52
CA ALA A 113 9.70 -4.58 -4.64
C ALA A 113 10.14 -4.56 -3.17
N ALA A 114 11.36 -5.01 -2.88
CA ALA A 114 11.96 -4.86 -1.56
C ALA A 114 12.21 -3.39 -1.23
N ARG A 115 12.82 -2.62 -2.14
CA ARG A 115 13.11 -1.19 -1.93
C ARG A 115 11.86 -0.38 -1.57
N GLN A 116 10.72 -0.67 -2.20
CA GLN A 116 9.43 -0.07 -1.86
C GLN A 116 9.00 -0.34 -0.42
N VAL A 117 9.21 -1.56 0.10
CA VAL A 117 8.89 -1.91 1.49
C VAL A 117 9.80 -1.16 2.48
N PHE A 118 11.10 -1.10 2.21
CA PHE A 118 12.04 -0.31 3.04
C PHE A 118 11.65 1.17 3.09
N LEU A 119 11.36 1.76 1.93
CA LEU A 119 10.90 3.15 1.85
C LEU A 119 9.59 3.35 2.60
N PHE A 120 8.66 2.40 2.54
CA PHE A 120 7.42 2.48 3.29
C PHE A 120 7.68 2.45 4.80
N CYS A 121 8.56 1.59 5.30
CA CYS A 121 8.98 1.61 6.71
C CYS A 121 9.57 2.96 7.13
N LEU A 122 10.45 3.55 6.30
CA LEU A 122 11.06 4.86 6.55
C LEU A 122 10.02 5.99 6.62
N HIS A 123 9.05 6.02 5.69
CA HIS A 123 7.96 6.99 5.72
C HIS A 123 6.99 6.77 6.89
N ASN A 124 6.92 5.56 7.44
CA ASN A 124 6.16 5.22 8.64
C ASN A 124 6.98 5.35 9.94
N GLY A 125 7.98 6.24 9.94
CA GLY A 125 8.66 6.68 11.15
C GLY A 125 9.83 5.79 11.59
N PHE A 126 10.32 4.88 10.74
CA PHE A 126 11.54 4.14 11.05
C PHE A 126 12.76 5.07 11.08
N CYS A 127 13.48 5.09 12.19
CA CYS A 127 14.72 5.84 12.37
C CYS A 127 15.94 4.92 12.42
N GLY A 128 15.83 3.75 13.08
CA GLY A 128 16.96 2.85 13.31
C GLY A 128 18.16 3.58 13.92
N LYS A 129 19.34 3.42 13.29
CA LYS A 129 20.58 4.08 13.73
C LYS A 129 20.56 5.63 13.65
N TYR A 130 19.59 6.24 12.96
CA TYR A 130 19.49 7.69 12.76
C TYR A 130 18.48 8.35 13.73
N GLY A 131 18.40 7.89 14.98
CA GLY A 131 17.46 8.41 15.98
C GLY A 131 17.80 9.80 16.54
N GLY A 132 19.00 10.32 16.30
CA GLY A 132 19.44 11.63 16.79
C GLY A 132 18.83 12.80 16.02
N GLU A 133 18.63 13.94 16.68
CA GLU A 133 18.09 15.15 16.03
C GLU A 133 19.00 15.67 14.89
N GLN A 134 20.32 15.50 15.04
CA GLN A 134 21.33 15.84 14.04
C GLN A 134 21.29 14.90 12.83
N ASP A 135 20.81 13.67 13.00
CA ASP A 135 20.80 12.63 11.98
C ASP A 135 19.59 12.71 11.04
N ARG A 136 18.55 13.47 11.44
CA ARG A 136 17.30 13.59 10.67
C ARG A 136 17.53 14.13 9.26
N GLN A 137 18.44 15.08 9.09
CA GLN A 137 18.79 15.60 7.76
C GLN A 137 19.44 14.52 6.88
N THR A 138 20.36 13.73 7.47
CA THR A 138 21.01 12.60 6.80
C THR A 138 20.00 11.52 6.41
N LEU A 139 19.07 11.19 7.31
CA LEU A 139 18.00 10.22 7.04
C LEU A 139 17.09 10.69 5.89
N ASN A 140 16.68 11.96 5.90
CA ASN A 140 15.85 12.53 4.83
C ASN A 140 16.57 12.52 3.48
N ALA A 141 17.86 12.90 3.44
CA ALA A 141 18.66 12.85 2.22
C ALA A 141 18.79 11.41 1.68
N LEU A 142 18.95 10.42 2.57
CA LEU A 142 18.96 9.01 2.20
C LEU A 142 17.60 8.58 1.62
N ILE A 143 16.49 8.95 2.26
CA ILE A 143 15.14 8.65 1.76
C ILE A 143 14.93 9.24 0.36
N GLU A 144 15.31 10.50 0.15
CA GLU A 144 15.23 11.15 -1.17
C GLU A 144 16.06 10.43 -2.24
N GLN A 145 17.30 10.04 -1.90
CA GLN A 145 18.14 9.26 -2.80
C GLN A 145 17.48 7.93 -3.18
N GLN A 146 16.95 7.20 -2.20
CA GLN A 146 16.31 5.90 -2.40
C GLN A 146 15.00 6.02 -3.18
N LEU A 147 14.23 7.09 -2.98
CA LEU A 147 13.03 7.40 -3.74
C LEU A 147 13.34 7.62 -5.23
N ARG A 148 14.42 8.32 -5.57
CA ARG A 148 14.82 8.53 -6.98
C ARG A 148 15.09 7.22 -7.72
N LEU A 149 15.56 6.18 -7.03
CA LEU A 149 15.78 4.85 -7.59
C LEU A 149 14.48 4.05 -7.81
N CYS A 150 13.42 4.38 -7.08
CA CYS A 150 12.10 3.74 -7.19
C CYS A 150 11.13 4.47 -8.12
N LEU A 151 11.24 5.79 -8.18
CA LEU A 151 10.28 6.63 -8.87
C LEU A 151 10.55 6.64 -10.38
N PRO A 152 9.49 6.56 -11.22
CA PRO A 152 9.62 6.80 -12.65
C PRO A 152 10.29 8.16 -12.91
N PRO A 153 11.10 8.30 -13.98
CA PRO A 153 11.81 9.55 -14.28
C PRO A 153 10.91 10.79 -14.29
N ALA A 154 9.67 10.65 -14.78
CA ALA A 154 8.68 11.72 -14.82
C ALA A 154 8.25 12.24 -13.43
N TRP A 155 8.42 11.44 -12.37
CA TRP A 155 8.04 11.76 -10.99
C TRP A 155 9.22 12.29 -10.16
N GLN A 156 10.44 12.32 -10.70
CA GLN A 156 11.64 12.70 -9.95
C GLN A 156 11.79 14.23 -9.79
N THR A 157 11.18 15.01 -10.68
CA THR A 157 11.21 16.48 -10.61
C THR A 157 9.85 17.01 -10.17
N TRP A 158 9.82 17.93 -9.22
CA TRP A 158 8.60 18.60 -8.78
C TRP A 158 8.67 20.10 -9.09
N PRO A 159 7.55 20.74 -9.50
CA PRO A 159 6.26 20.14 -9.88
C PRO A 159 6.34 19.36 -11.20
N ASN A 160 5.48 18.34 -11.37
CA ASN A 160 5.32 17.60 -12.62
C ASN A 160 3.84 17.30 -12.91
N ASP A 161 3.52 17.09 -14.18
CA ASP A 161 2.19 16.69 -14.67
C ASP A 161 2.10 15.17 -14.91
N ALA A 162 2.93 14.38 -14.24
CA ALA A 162 2.95 12.94 -14.46
C ALA A 162 1.66 12.29 -13.92
N PRO A 163 1.10 11.29 -14.61
CA PRO A 163 -0.13 10.65 -14.18
C PRO A 163 0.07 9.94 -12.85
N LEU A 164 -0.67 10.36 -11.80
CA LEU A 164 -0.55 9.86 -10.42
C LEU A 164 -0.87 8.38 -10.24
N THR A 165 -1.64 7.79 -11.16
CA THR A 165 -1.88 6.35 -11.19
C THR A 165 -1.82 5.85 -12.62
N PRO A 166 -1.26 4.65 -12.88
CA PRO A 166 -1.36 3.99 -14.18
C PRO A 166 -2.77 3.40 -14.39
N VAL A 167 -3.79 3.97 -13.76
CA VAL A 167 -5.18 3.66 -14.10
C VAL A 167 -5.41 4.40 -15.40
N ASN A 168 -5.18 3.69 -16.50
CA ASN A 168 -5.97 3.93 -17.70
C ASN A 168 -7.41 3.65 -17.23
N VAL A 169 -8.10 4.71 -16.77
CA VAL A 169 -9.55 4.70 -16.75
C VAL A 169 -9.86 4.64 -18.22
N GLY A 170 -9.80 3.43 -18.79
CA GLY A 170 -10.06 3.21 -20.19
C GLY A 170 -11.32 3.97 -20.43
N GLU A 171 -11.24 5.00 -21.26
CA GLU A 171 -12.34 5.92 -21.47
C GLU A 171 -13.54 4.99 -21.60
N ARG A 172 -14.45 5.03 -20.62
CA ARG A 172 -15.78 4.56 -20.91
C ARG A 172 -16.16 5.55 -21.97
N LEU A 173 -15.92 5.18 -23.23
CA LEU A 173 -16.78 5.51 -24.34
C LEU A 173 -18.13 5.11 -23.77
N MET A 174 -18.75 6.07 -23.09
CA MET A 174 -20.17 6.17 -23.03
C MET A 174 -20.49 6.26 -24.51
N THR A 175 -20.63 5.09 -25.13
CA THR A 175 -21.49 4.91 -26.27
C THR A 175 -22.83 5.31 -25.70
N SER A 176 -23.06 6.62 -25.66
CA SER A 176 -24.38 7.20 -25.68
C SER A 176 -25.05 6.39 -26.76
N SER A 177 -25.90 5.47 -26.31
CA SER A 177 -26.76 4.71 -27.19
C SER A 177 -27.73 5.74 -27.76
N GLY A 178 -27.23 6.53 -28.72
CA GLY A 178 -27.98 7.45 -29.56
C GLY A 178 -28.80 6.72 -30.61
N TYR A 179 -28.95 5.40 -30.45
CA TYR A 179 -29.94 4.62 -31.16
C TYR A 179 -31.28 4.78 -30.45
N ASN A 180 -32.18 5.52 -31.10
CA ASN A 180 -33.65 5.43 -31.02
C ASN A 180 -34.43 6.69 -30.60
N VAL A 181 -33.85 7.89 -30.57
CA VAL A 181 -34.68 9.12 -30.48
C VAL A 181 -35.10 9.61 -31.88
N VAL A 182 -34.26 9.44 -32.91
CA VAL A 182 -34.54 9.93 -34.27
C VAL A 182 -35.69 9.17 -34.95
N PHE A 183 -35.94 7.91 -34.59
CA PHE A 183 -37.02 7.10 -35.18
C PHE A 183 -38.38 7.20 -34.47
N ALA A 184 -38.45 7.82 -33.29
CA ALA A 184 -39.71 7.93 -32.53
C ALA A 184 -40.67 8.98 -33.12
N ILE A 185 -40.15 10.03 -33.76
CA ILE A 185 -40.92 11.16 -34.27
C ILE A 185 -41.81 10.79 -35.48
N PRO A 186 -41.31 10.13 -36.55
CA PRO A 186 -42.15 9.81 -37.70
C PRO A 186 -43.25 8.78 -37.39
N GLY A 187 -43.00 7.85 -36.45
CA GLY A 187 -44.02 6.87 -36.02
C GLY A 187 -45.22 7.51 -35.33
N LEU A 188 -44.98 8.53 -34.50
CA LEU A 188 -46.03 9.25 -33.77
C LEU A 188 -46.91 10.09 -34.71
N VAL A 189 -46.31 10.68 -35.75
CA VAL A 189 -47.03 11.44 -36.79
C VAL A 189 -47.90 10.51 -37.64
N LEU A 190 -47.38 9.35 -38.07
CA LEU A 190 -48.16 8.36 -38.83
C LEU A 190 -49.33 7.82 -38.01
N PHE A 191 -49.12 7.54 -36.72
CA PHE A 191 -50.18 7.09 -35.83
C PHE A 191 -51.30 8.15 -35.67
N TYR A 192 -50.92 9.42 -35.48
CA TYR A 192 -51.88 10.50 -35.39
C TYR A 192 -52.67 10.70 -36.69
N ALA A 193 -52.01 10.65 -37.84
CA ALA A 193 -52.66 10.76 -39.15
C ALA A 193 -53.66 9.62 -39.39
N ALA A 194 -53.29 8.39 -39.04
CA ALA A 194 -54.19 7.24 -39.14
C ALA A 194 -55.42 7.38 -38.23
N LEU A 195 -55.24 7.88 -37.00
CA LEU A 195 -56.33 8.11 -36.05
C LEU A 195 -57.30 9.19 -36.56
N VAL A 196 -56.79 10.29 -37.11
CA VAL A 196 -57.62 11.34 -37.72
C VAL A 196 -58.41 10.80 -38.92
N LEU A 197 -57.76 10.01 -39.79
CA LEU A 197 -58.42 9.41 -40.95
C LEU A 197 -59.54 8.44 -40.54
N LEU A 198 -59.31 7.61 -39.52
CA LEU A 198 -60.32 6.72 -38.95
C LEU A 198 -61.51 7.49 -38.37
N LEU A 199 -61.26 8.60 -37.67
CA LEU A 199 -62.32 9.46 -37.14
C LEU A 199 -63.13 10.12 -38.27
N THR A 200 -62.48 10.57 -39.36
CA THR A 200 -63.20 11.14 -40.51
C THR A 200 -64.05 10.13 -41.27
N LEU A 201 -63.61 8.87 -41.35
CA LEU A 201 -64.40 7.79 -41.95
C LEU A 201 -65.53 7.29 -41.05
N TYR A 202 -65.40 7.44 -39.72
CA TYR A 202 -66.45 7.05 -38.78
C TYR A 202 -67.60 8.08 -38.72
N PHE A 203 -67.31 9.36 -38.97
CA PHE A 203 -68.29 10.45 -38.93
C PHE A 203 -68.84 10.87 -40.31
N SER A 204 -68.51 10.14 -41.38
CA SER A 204 -69.03 10.35 -42.74
C SER A 204 -69.93 9.21 -43.18
#